data_AF-A0A7J2M8F4-F1
#
_entry.id   AF-A0A7J2M8F4-F1
#
_cell.length_a   1.000
_cell.length_b   1.000
_cell.length_c   1.000
_cell.angle_alpha   90.00
_cell.angle_beta   90.00
_cell.angle_gamma   90.00
#
_symmetry.space_group_name_H-M   'P 1'
#
loop_
_entity.id
_entity.type
_entity.pdbx_description
1 polymer ?
#
loop_
_entity_poly.entity_id
_entity_poly.type
_entity_poly.pdbx_seq_one_letter_code
_entity_poly.pdbx_strand_id
1 'polypeptide(L)'
;MEEIKVALQLEKDGYAYYKKAAEMCPNDYGKKMFEKLADDEIQHLKKFREIAESLFGTTDEGEGKHLDIFEEMDFSSRAGEYAAIDHAIDFERRAYEYFRNAARNAENEKVKKLFEEIAAEEEMHMELLQAERSYLHKSGIWFDYQEFHMDGL
;
A
#
# COMPACT_ATOMS: atom_id res chain seq x y z
N MET A 1 -12.31 -1.93 19.45
CA MET A 1 -12.46 -0.47 19.20
C MET A 1 -11.14 0.11 18.75
N GLU A 2 -10.06 -0.20 19.46
CA GLU A 2 -8.70 0.20 19.06
C GLU A 2 -8.36 -0.30 17.66
N GLU A 3 -8.83 -1.50 17.29
CA GLU A 3 -8.53 -2.14 16.02
C GLU A 3 -9.12 -1.39 14.83
N ILE A 4 -10.34 -0.89 14.98
CA ILE A 4 -11.02 -0.09 13.94
C ILE A 4 -10.39 1.30 13.85
N LYS A 5 -9.92 1.89 14.96
CA LYS A 5 -9.21 3.16 14.93
C LYS A 5 -7.87 3.06 14.20
N VAL A 6 -7.11 1.99 14.47
CA VAL A 6 -5.86 1.72 13.76
C VAL A 6 -6.13 1.42 12.30
N ALA A 7 -7.18 0.64 11.98
CA ALA A 7 -7.61 0.41 10.60
C ALA A 7 -7.90 1.73 9.86
N LEU A 8 -8.76 2.59 10.44
CA LEU A 8 -9.07 3.91 9.86
C LEU A 8 -7.82 4.78 9.66
N GLN A 9 -6.81 4.66 10.52
CA GLN A 9 -5.57 5.39 10.34
C GLN A 9 -4.71 4.79 9.22
N LEU A 10 -4.60 3.46 9.14
CA LEU A 10 -3.91 2.77 8.04
C LEU A 10 -4.46 3.21 6.69
N GLU A 11 -5.78 3.17 6.50
CA GLU A 11 -6.37 3.57 5.21
C GLU A 11 -6.18 5.07 4.91
N LYS A 12 -6.20 5.95 5.92
CA LYS A 12 -5.89 7.39 5.74
C LYS A 12 -4.46 7.58 5.28
N ASP A 13 -3.55 6.82 5.87
CA ASP A 13 -2.12 6.83 5.60
C ASP A 13 -1.86 6.34 4.18
N GLY A 14 -2.43 5.20 3.79
CA GLY A 14 -2.38 4.64 2.44
C GLY A 14 -2.91 5.63 1.41
N TYR A 15 -4.09 6.21 1.65
CA TYR A 15 -4.68 7.21 0.75
C TYR A 15 -3.74 8.40 0.54
N ALA A 16 -3.20 8.96 1.62
CA ALA A 16 -2.33 10.12 1.56
C ALA A 16 -1.02 9.79 0.82
N TYR A 17 -0.47 8.60 1.03
CA TYR A 17 0.70 8.10 0.33
C TYR A 17 0.44 7.97 -1.17
N TYR A 18 -0.59 7.24 -1.57
CA TYR A 18 -0.89 6.95 -2.97
C TYR A 18 -1.29 8.19 -3.76
N LYS A 19 -2.04 9.09 -3.14
CA LYS A 19 -2.34 10.38 -3.76
C LYS A 19 -1.07 11.18 -4.06
N LYS A 20 -0.16 11.27 -3.10
CA LYS A 20 1.12 11.97 -3.28
C LYS A 20 1.99 11.27 -4.34
N ALA A 21 2.03 9.94 -4.34
CA ALA A 21 2.74 9.17 -5.36
C ALA A 21 2.18 9.43 -6.76
N ALA A 22 0.86 9.47 -6.93
CA ALA A 22 0.21 9.80 -8.19
C ALA A 22 0.50 11.23 -8.67
N GLU A 23 0.57 12.20 -7.76
CA GLU A 23 0.90 13.59 -8.07
C GLU A 23 2.37 13.75 -8.54
N MET A 24 3.28 12.94 -8.00
CA MET A 24 4.71 13.01 -8.28
C MET A 24 5.18 12.08 -9.42
N CYS A 25 4.44 11.01 -9.72
CA CYS A 25 4.83 10.03 -10.73
C CYS A 25 4.77 10.62 -12.14
N PRO A 26 5.90 10.68 -12.89
CA PRO A 26 5.94 11.24 -14.23
C PRO A 26 5.35 10.31 -15.30
N ASN A 27 5.18 9.03 -14.98
CA ASN A 27 4.67 8.01 -15.89
C ASN A 27 3.15 7.90 -15.78
N ASP A 28 2.43 8.06 -16.90
CA ASP A 28 0.96 8.00 -16.92
C ASP A 28 0.36 6.66 -16.44
N TYR A 29 1.05 5.54 -16.68
CA TYR A 29 0.60 4.24 -16.20
C TYR A 29 0.80 4.10 -14.69
N GLY A 30 1.99 4.45 -14.18
CA GLY A 30 2.28 4.46 -12.75
C GLY A 30 1.36 5.41 -11.98
N LYS A 31 1.11 6.60 -12.53
CA LYS A 31 0.13 7.55 -11.98
C LYS A 31 -1.26 6.94 -11.85
N LYS A 32 -1.79 6.31 -12.91
CA LYS A 32 -3.11 5.67 -12.88
C LYS A 32 -3.19 4.52 -11.89
N MET A 33 -2.10 3.76 -11.74
CA MET A 33 -2.01 2.71 -10.73
C MET A 33 -2.15 3.29 -9.33
N PHE A 34 -1.39 4.35 -9.00
CA PHE A 34 -1.48 5.01 -7.70
C PHE A 34 -2.83 5.71 -7.46
N GLU A 35 -3.43 6.32 -8.49
CA GLU A 35 -4.81 6.86 -8.40
C GLU A 35 -5.81 5.77 -8.05
N LYS A 36 -5.69 4.59 -8.68
CA LYS A 36 -6.57 3.46 -8.41
C LYS A 36 -6.43 2.94 -6.97
N LEU A 37 -5.19 2.79 -6.49
CA LEU A 37 -4.91 2.40 -5.11
C LEU A 37 -5.49 3.42 -4.13
N ALA A 38 -5.27 4.72 -4.35
CA ALA A 38 -5.85 5.77 -3.52
C ALA A 38 -7.39 5.73 -3.47
N ASP A 39 -8.04 5.42 -4.59
CA ASP A 39 -9.51 5.27 -4.63
C ASP A 39 -9.99 4.04 -3.83
N ASP A 40 -9.21 2.95 -3.82
CA ASP A 40 -9.51 1.74 -3.04
C ASP A 40 -9.40 2.03 -1.53
N GLU A 41 -8.35 2.74 -1.09
CA GLU A 41 -8.22 3.16 0.33
C GLU A 41 -9.41 4.02 0.80
N ILE A 42 -9.97 4.87 -0.08
CA ILE A 42 -11.19 5.63 0.24
C ILE A 42 -12.38 4.69 0.44
N GLN A 43 -12.51 3.64 -0.37
CA GLN A 43 -13.58 2.66 -0.20
C GLN A 43 -13.40 1.86 1.09
N HIS A 44 -12.17 1.45 1.42
CA HIS A 44 -11.85 0.79 2.68
C HIS A 44 -12.23 1.66 3.87
N LEU A 45 -11.82 2.94 3.88
CA LEU A 45 -12.22 3.93 4.89
C LEU A 45 -13.73 3.99 5.08
N LYS A 46 -14.47 4.02 3.98
CA LYS A 46 -15.93 4.08 4.01
C LYS A 46 -16.51 2.82 4.66
N LYS A 47 -16.04 1.62 4.29
CA LYS A 47 -16.49 0.36 4.89
C LYS A 47 -16.21 0.34 6.41
N PHE A 48 -15.03 0.81 6.84
CA PHE A 48 -14.70 0.90 8.27
C PHE A 48 -15.55 1.92 9.02
N ARG A 49 -15.87 3.07 8.43
CA ARG A 49 -16.78 4.07 9.01
C ARG A 49 -18.18 3.52 9.18
N GLU A 50 -18.72 2.86 8.15
CA GLU A 50 -20.06 2.28 8.18
C GLU A 50 -20.18 1.21 9.28
N ILE A 51 -19.19 0.33 9.42
CA ILE A 51 -19.21 -0.69 10.48
C ILE A 51 -19.03 -0.08 11.87
N ALA A 52 -18.19 0.95 12.00
CA ALA A 52 -17.98 1.65 13.26
C ALA A 52 -19.27 2.32 13.73
N GLU A 53 -19.93 3.05 12.82
CA GLU A 53 -21.21 3.71 13.10
C GLU A 53 -22.30 2.70 13.46
N SER A 54 -22.40 1.59 12.71
CA SER A 54 -23.39 0.54 12.98
C SER A 54 -23.21 -0.15 14.34
N LEU A 55 -21.99 -0.24 14.86
CA LEU A 55 -21.70 -1.01 16.08
C LEU A 55 -21.56 -0.11 17.33
N PHE A 56 -21.06 1.10 17.15
CA PHE A 56 -20.66 1.98 18.25
C PHE A 56 -21.31 3.37 18.19
N GLY A 57 -22.05 3.69 17.12
CA GLY A 57 -22.57 5.03 16.86
C GLY A 57 -21.48 5.97 16.33
N THR A 58 -21.78 7.28 16.31
CA THR A 58 -20.82 8.30 15.84
C THR A 58 -19.53 8.19 16.65
N THR A 59 -18.46 7.79 15.96
CA THR A 59 -17.15 7.60 16.57
C THR A 59 -16.30 8.83 16.26
N ASP A 60 -15.69 9.43 17.29
CA ASP A 60 -14.63 10.41 17.07
C ASP A 60 -13.41 9.67 16.51
N GLU A 61 -13.10 9.92 15.24
CA GLU A 61 -12.02 9.23 14.53
C GLU A 61 -10.65 9.58 15.09
N GLY A 62 -10.51 10.74 15.76
CA GLY A 62 -9.23 11.23 16.29
C GLY A 62 -8.07 11.20 15.28
N GLU A 63 -6.86 11.38 15.78
CA GLU A 63 -5.63 11.00 15.07
C GLU A 63 -5.16 9.66 15.68
N GLY A 64 -5.15 8.61 14.86
CA GLY A 64 -4.54 7.34 15.24
C GLY A 64 -3.02 7.44 15.22
N LYS A 65 -2.33 6.36 15.61
CA LYS A 65 -0.88 6.29 15.40
C LYS A 65 -0.59 6.26 13.90
N HIS A 66 0.00 7.33 13.39
CA HIS A 66 0.54 7.36 12.03
C HIS A 66 1.64 6.32 11.93
N LEU A 67 1.61 5.50 10.88
CA LEU A 67 2.84 4.83 10.47
C LEU A 67 3.74 5.89 9.84
N ASP A 68 5.06 5.78 10.03
CA ASP A 68 5.99 6.61 9.27
C ASP A 68 5.85 6.22 7.79
N ILE A 69 4.98 6.93 7.07
CA ILE A 69 4.61 6.64 5.68
C ILE A 69 5.26 7.59 4.69
N PHE A 70 5.91 8.64 5.17
CA PHE A 70 6.52 9.67 4.35
C PHE A 70 8.03 9.76 4.62
N GLU A 71 8.75 8.67 4.35
CA GLU A 71 10.14 8.86 3.91
C GLU A 71 10.15 9.70 2.60
N GLU A 72 11.29 10.32 2.27
CA GLU A 72 11.40 11.21 1.11
C GLU A 72 11.07 10.48 -0.21
N MET A 73 9.85 10.70 -0.71
CA MET A 73 9.39 10.24 -2.01
C MET A 73 10.03 11.08 -3.12
N ASP A 74 10.83 10.45 -3.98
CA ASP A 74 11.50 11.09 -5.12
C ASP A 74 11.19 10.32 -6.41
N PHE A 75 10.43 10.92 -7.33
CA PHE A 75 10.17 10.34 -8.65
C PHE A 75 11.07 10.96 -9.75
N SER A 76 12.05 11.79 -9.38
CA SER A 76 12.97 12.41 -10.35
C SER A 76 14.13 11.49 -10.77
N SER A 77 14.36 10.41 -10.02
CA SER A 77 15.40 9.44 -10.26
C SER A 77 14.83 8.03 -10.24
N ARG A 78 15.42 7.12 -11.04
CA ARG A 78 15.03 5.70 -11.02
C ARG A 78 15.19 5.10 -9.62
N ALA A 79 16.25 5.47 -8.89
CA ALA A 79 16.44 4.97 -7.52
C ALA A 79 15.30 5.39 -6.59
N GLY A 80 14.83 6.63 -6.71
CA GLY A 80 13.70 7.12 -5.94
C GLY A 80 12.36 6.48 -6.34
N GLU A 81 12.10 6.24 -7.64
CA GLU A 81 10.92 5.50 -8.09
C GLU A 81 10.87 4.10 -7.48
N TYR A 82 12.01 3.40 -7.43
CA TYR A 82 12.12 2.10 -6.79
C TYR A 82 11.89 2.18 -5.28
N ALA A 83 12.48 3.16 -4.61
CA ALA A 83 12.29 3.35 -3.18
C ALA A 83 10.82 3.62 -2.85
N ALA A 84 10.11 4.41 -3.67
CA ALA A 84 8.69 4.67 -3.49
C ALA A 84 7.83 3.40 -3.68
N ILE A 85 8.14 2.54 -4.65
CA ILE A 85 7.41 1.28 -4.82
C ILE A 85 7.78 0.27 -3.73
N ASP A 86 9.04 0.19 -3.32
CA ASP A 86 9.49 -0.67 -2.22
C ASP A 86 8.82 -0.31 -0.90
N HIS A 87 8.71 0.99 -0.61
CA HIS A 87 7.97 1.48 0.54
C HIS A 87 6.47 1.15 0.45
N ALA A 88 5.85 1.29 -0.72
CA ALA A 88 4.45 0.92 -0.93
C ALA A 88 4.22 -0.58 -0.67
N ILE A 89 5.10 -1.46 -1.18
CA ILE A 89 5.01 -2.90 -0.94
C ILE A 89 5.13 -3.23 0.56
N ASP A 90 6.06 -2.57 1.27
CA ASP A 90 6.20 -2.77 2.71
C ASP A 90 4.98 -2.27 3.49
N PHE A 91 4.39 -1.15 3.06
CA PHE A 91 3.16 -0.62 3.63
C PHE A 91 2.00 -1.61 3.46
N GLU A 92 1.75 -2.09 2.25
CA GLU A 92 0.70 -3.07 1.96
C GLU A 92 0.89 -4.37 2.75
N ARG A 93 2.13 -4.86 2.83
CA ARG A 93 2.44 -6.04 3.63
C ARG A 93 2.09 -5.84 5.11
N ARG A 94 2.40 -4.67 5.68
CA ARG A 94 2.06 -4.34 7.07
C ARG A 94 0.55 -4.21 7.28
N ALA A 95 -0.17 -3.59 6.35
CA ALA A 95 -1.63 -3.49 6.37
C ALA A 95 -2.28 -4.88 6.30
N TYR A 96 -1.87 -5.71 5.34
CA TYR A 96 -2.27 -7.12 5.21
C TYR A 96 -2.07 -7.89 6.52
N GLU A 97 -0.85 -7.86 7.07
CA GLU A 97 -0.51 -8.57 8.32
C GLU A 97 -1.39 -8.08 9.48
N TYR A 98 -1.63 -6.77 9.55
CA TYR A 98 -2.49 -6.17 10.55
C TYR A 98 -3.92 -6.67 10.44
N PHE A 99 -4.56 -6.53 9.27
CA PHE A 99 -5.97 -6.92 9.08
C PHE A 99 -6.18 -8.41 9.25
N ARG A 100 -5.25 -9.23 8.74
CA ARG A 100 -5.30 -10.69 8.90
C ARG A 100 -5.19 -11.11 10.37
N ASN A 101 -4.41 -10.38 11.18
CA ASN A 101 -4.34 -10.61 12.63
C ASN A 101 -5.58 -10.06 13.36
N ALA A 102 -6.09 -8.89 12.97
CA ALA A 102 -7.30 -8.31 13.54
C ALA A 102 -8.52 -9.20 13.30
N ALA A 103 -8.68 -9.75 12.09
CA ALA A 103 -9.71 -10.73 11.75
C ALA A 103 -9.70 -11.96 12.66
N ARG A 104 -8.52 -12.50 12.96
CA ARG A 104 -8.36 -13.68 13.84
C ARG A 104 -8.80 -13.43 15.27
N ASN A 105 -8.63 -12.21 15.76
CA ASN A 105 -8.93 -11.80 17.12
C ASN A 105 -10.31 -11.15 17.27
N ALA A 106 -11.01 -10.90 16.17
CA ALA A 106 -12.32 -10.24 16.19
C ALA A 106 -13.41 -11.19 16.72
N GLU A 107 -14.10 -10.76 17.77
CA GLU A 107 -15.26 -11.49 18.33
C GLU A 107 -16.54 -11.27 17.53
N ASN A 108 -16.67 -10.11 16.87
CA ASN A 108 -17.84 -9.78 16.07
C ASN A 108 -17.67 -10.28 14.63
N GLU A 109 -18.56 -11.17 14.20
CA GLU A 109 -18.52 -11.77 12.86
C GLU A 109 -18.58 -10.78 11.69
N LYS A 110 -19.26 -9.63 11.85
CA LYS A 110 -19.27 -8.59 10.79
C LYS A 110 -17.90 -7.91 10.69
N VAL A 111 -17.30 -7.61 11.83
CA VAL A 111 -15.96 -6.97 11.90
C VAL A 111 -14.90 -7.92 11.36
N LYS A 112 -14.98 -9.19 11.76
CA LYS A 112 -14.10 -10.24 11.25
C LYS A 112 -14.14 -10.33 9.73
N LYS A 113 -15.34 -10.42 9.14
CA LYS A 113 -15.50 -10.49 7.68
C LYS A 113 -14.96 -9.27 6.97
N LEU A 114 -15.18 -8.07 7.52
CA LEU A 114 -14.62 -6.87 6.94
C LEU A 114 -13.08 -6.91 6.96
N PHE A 115 -12.47 -7.29 8.08
CA PHE A 115 -11.00 -7.43 8.12
C PHE A 115 -10.47 -8.52 7.17
N GLU A 116 -11.17 -9.63 6.99
CA GLU A 116 -10.81 -10.67 6.02
C GLU A 116 -10.90 -10.15 4.57
N GLU A 117 -11.93 -9.36 4.26
CA GLU A 117 -12.14 -8.73 2.96
C GLU A 117 -11.02 -7.74 2.65
N ILE A 118 -10.77 -6.77 3.54
CA ILE A 118 -9.72 -5.76 3.35
C ILE A 118 -8.34 -6.41 3.28
N ALA A 119 -8.04 -7.42 4.12
CA ALA A 119 -6.78 -8.15 4.03
C ALA A 119 -6.59 -8.77 2.64
N ALA A 120 -7.63 -9.32 2.02
CA ALA A 120 -7.50 -9.86 0.66
C ALA A 120 -7.27 -8.76 -0.38
N GLU A 121 -7.85 -7.57 -0.19
CA GLU A 121 -7.59 -6.40 -1.06
C GLU A 121 -6.13 -5.92 -0.94
N GLU A 122 -5.58 -5.78 0.27
CA GLU A 122 -4.17 -5.37 0.46
C GLU A 122 -3.17 -6.40 -0.07
N GLU A 123 -3.50 -7.69 0.00
CA GLU A 123 -2.66 -8.73 -0.63
C GLU A 123 -2.60 -8.52 -2.15
N MET A 124 -3.72 -8.18 -2.80
CA MET A 124 -3.76 -7.87 -4.23
C MET A 124 -3.02 -6.57 -4.56
N HIS A 125 -3.12 -5.53 -3.71
CA HIS A 125 -2.36 -4.29 -3.86
C HIS A 125 -0.85 -4.56 -3.81
N MET A 126 -0.40 -5.34 -2.81
CA MET A 126 0.98 -5.78 -2.67
C MET A 126 1.47 -6.51 -3.92
N GLU A 127 0.69 -7.47 -4.44
CA GLU A 127 1.03 -8.22 -5.66
C GLU A 127 1.16 -7.32 -6.89
N LEU A 128 0.25 -6.36 -7.05
CA LEU A 128 0.29 -5.37 -8.13
C LEU A 128 1.59 -4.54 -8.08
N LEU A 129 1.94 -4.03 -6.90
CA LEU A 129 3.15 -3.24 -6.71
C LEU A 129 4.43 -4.07 -6.93
N GLN A 130 4.46 -5.32 -6.49
CA GLN A 130 5.57 -6.23 -6.75
C GLN A 130 5.75 -6.53 -8.25
N ALA A 131 4.64 -6.64 -8.98
CA ALA A 131 4.66 -6.79 -10.43
C ALA A 131 5.23 -5.54 -11.12
N GLU A 132 4.80 -4.34 -10.70
CA GLU A 132 5.32 -3.08 -11.24
C GLU A 132 6.82 -2.92 -10.93
N ARG A 133 7.24 -3.19 -9.70
CA ARG A 133 8.65 -3.20 -9.30
C ARG A 133 9.49 -4.13 -10.19
N SER A 134 8.96 -5.33 -10.47
CA SER A 134 9.61 -6.31 -11.34
C SER A 134 9.67 -5.84 -12.79
N TYR A 135 8.66 -5.10 -13.24
CA TYR A 135 8.63 -4.50 -14.58
C TYR A 135 9.68 -3.39 -14.71
N LEU A 136 9.79 -2.49 -13.73
CA LEU A 136 10.86 -1.47 -13.71
C LEU A 136 12.26 -2.10 -13.77
N HIS A 137 12.44 -3.28 -13.16
CA HIS A 137 13.70 -4.04 -13.21
C HIS A 137 13.99 -4.60 -14.60
N LYS A 138 12.96 -4.98 -15.36
CA LYS A 138 13.12 -5.53 -16.72
C LYS A 138 13.18 -4.45 -17.80
N SER A 139 12.45 -3.35 -17.64
CA SER A 139 12.43 -2.23 -18.58
C SER A 139 13.70 -1.36 -18.47
N GLY A 140 14.39 -1.42 -17.33
CA GLY A 140 15.75 -0.93 -17.17
C GLY A 140 16.79 -1.90 -17.75
N ILE A 141 17.00 -1.84 -19.06
CA ILE A 141 18.14 -2.40 -19.84
C ILE A 141 19.13 -3.23 -19.01
N TRP A 142 19.14 -4.55 -19.22
CA TRP A 142 20.24 -5.43 -18.80
C TRP A 142 21.56 -4.89 -19.39
N PHE A 143 22.44 -4.33 -18.57
CA PHE A 143 23.85 -4.10 -18.93
C PHE A 143 24.74 -4.62 -17.81
N ASP A 144 25.08 -5.91 -17.89
CA ASP A 144 26.43 -6.36 -18.27
C ASP A 144 26.39 -7.88 -18.53
N TYR A 145 26.49 -8.31 -19.78
CA TYR A 145 27.72 -8.82 -20.41
C TYR A 145 28.34 -10.05 -19.74
N GLN A 146 28.05 -11.22 -20.31
CA GLN A 146 29.12 -12.18 -20.57
C GLN A 146 30.03 -11.58 -21.68
N GLU A 147 30.90 -10.63 -21.32
CA GLU A 147 32.15 -10.39 -22.04
C GLU A 147 33.28 -10.33 -21.02
N PHE A 148 33.79 -11.51 -20.67
CA PHE A 148 35.23 -11.65 -20.55
C PHE A 148 35.73 -12.12 -21.91
N HIS A 149 36.16 -11.18 -22.75
CA HIS A 149 37.22 -11.47 -23.70
C HIS A 149 38.49 -11.77 -22.87
N MET A 150 38.73 -13.06 -22.63
CA MET A 150 40.07 -13.55 -22.28
C MET A 150 40.76 -13.90 -23.60
N ASP A 151 41.23 -12.88 -24.32
CA ASP A 151 42.38 -13.07 -25.21
C ASP A 151 43.61 -13.00 -24.32
N GLY A 152 44.14 -14.17 -23.98
CA GLY A 152 45.31 -14.28 -23.11
C GLY A 152 45.72 -15.70 -22.76
N LEU A 153 45.93 -16.56 -23.77
CA LEU A 153 47.09 -17.46 -23.94
C LEU A 153 46.89 -18.41 -25.15
#